data_AF-A0A351Z246-F1
#
_entry.id   AF-A0A351Z246-F1
#
_cell.length_a   1.000
_cell.length_b   1.000
_cell.length_c   1.000
_cell.angle_alpha   90.00
_cell.angle_beta   90.00
_cell.angle_gamma   90.00
#
_symmetry.space_group_name_H-M   'P 1'
#
loop_
_entity.id
_entity.type
_entity.pdbx_description
1 polymer ?
#
loop_
_entity_poly.entity_id
_entity_poly.type
_entity_poly.pdbx_seq_one_letter_code
_entity_poly.pdbx_strand_id
1 'polypeptide(L)'
;MEYSTDFVLALISRIHTKSAEFTNSRLPQENGLVSSHGFILFQLAEKEKLTMKDIASIINRDKSTTTVLIKKLLDKGLVKQESSIDDKR
;
A
#
# COMPACT_ATOMS: atom_id res chain seq x y z
N MET A 1 -16.00 6.21 -30.87
CA MET A 1 -14.52 6.18 -30.94
C MET A 1 -14.11 4.96 -30.15
N GLU A 2 -13.55 3.95 -30.82
CA GLU A 2 -13.10 2.72 -30.16
C GLU A 2 -11.64 2.92 -29.75
N TYR A 3 -11.36 2.86 -28.46
CA TYR A 3 -10.01 3.02 -27.94
C TYR A 3 -9.31 1.66 -27.94
N SER A 4 -8.05 1.61 -28.39
CA SER A 4 -7.27 0.38 -28.26
C SER A 4 -7.00 0.06 -26.79
N THR A 5 -6.93 -1.23 -26.47
CA THR A 5 -6.56 -1.70 -25.13
C THR A 5 -5.25 -1.08 -24.67
N ASP A 6 -4.26 -0.99 -25.57
CA ASP A 6 -2.95 -0.39 -25.27
C ASP A 6 -3.06 1.08 -24.87
N PHE A 7 -3.92 1.86 -25.55
CA PHE A 7 -4.16 3.24 -25.20
C PHE A 7 -4.78 3.38 -23.81
N VAL A 8 -5.79 2.55 -23.50
CA VAL A 8 -6.44 2.56 -22.19
C VAL A 8 -5.45 2.18 -21.09
N LEU A 9 -4.63 1.16 -21.30
CA LEU A 9 -3.58 0.74 -20.36
C LEU A 9 -2.54 1.84 -20.12
N ALA A 10 -2.09 2.50 -21.20
CA ALA A 10 -1.16 3.61 -21.09
C ALA A 10 -1.76 4.79 -20.30
N LEU A 11 -3.03 5.12 -20.54
CA LEU A 11 -3.73 6.19 -19.83
C LEU A 11 -3.89 5.87 -18.33
N ILE A 12 -4.30 4.65 -18.00
CA ILE A 12 -4.41 4.18 -16.61
C ILE A 12 -3.05 4.29 -15.89
N SER A 13 -1.98 3.81 -16.53
CA SER A 13 -0.62 3.89 -15.98
C SER A 13 -0.19 5.34 -15.72
N ARG A 14 -0.51 6.25 -16.64
CA ARG A 14 -0.18 7.67 -16.52
C ARG A 14 -0.96 8.36 -15.40
N ILE A 15 -2.25 8.06 -15.27
CA ILE A 15 -3.10 8.54 -14.18
C ILE A 15 -2.57 8.02 -12.84
N HIS A 16 -2.32 6.71 -12.72
CA HIS A 16 -1.78 6.11 -11.52
C HIS A 16 -0.46 6.78 -11.09
N THR A 17 0.46 6.97 -12.03
CA THR A 17 1.75 7.61 -11.76
C THR A 17 1.57 9.04 -11.25
N LYS A 18 0.73 9.85 -11.92
CA LYS A 18 0.48 11.24 -11.53
C LYS A 18 -0.20 11.35 -10.17
N SER A 19 -1.17 10.49 -9.87
CA SER A 19 -1.84 10.44 -8.58
C SER A 19 -0.88 10.04 -7.46
N ALA A 20 -0.01 9.06 -7.71
CA ALA A 20 1.01 8.62 -6.76
C ALA A 20 2.04 9.71 -6.47
N GLU A 21 2.56 10.38 -7.51
CA GLU A 21 3.48 11.52 -7.39
C GLU A 21 2.86 12.66 -6.56
N PHE A 22 1.63 13.05 -6.90
CA PHE A 22 0.91 14.11 -6.17
C PHE A 22 0.76 13.77 -4.69
N THR A 23 0.26 12.57 -4.39
CA THR A 23 0.01 12.13 -3.01
C THR A 23 1.32 12.02 -2.21
N ASN A 24 2.36 11.47 -2.82
CA ASN A 24 3.70 11.38 -2.23
C ASN A 24 4.42 12.72 -2.12
N SER A 25 4.03 13.76 -2.85
CA SER A 25 4.59 15.10 -2.67
C SER A 25 4.00 15.83 -1.46
N ARG A 26 2.80 15.42 -1.00
CA ARG A 26 2.05 16.07 0.08
C ARG A 26 2.16 15.32 1.41
N LEU A 27 2.00 13.99 1.42
CA LEU A 27 1.99 13.21 2.66
C LEU A 27 3.32 13.23 3.45
N PRO A 28 4.52 13.11 2.84
CA PRO A 28 5.75 13.00 3.62
C PRO A 28 6.08 14.25 4.43
N GLN A 29 5.55 15.42 4.04
CA GLN A 29 5.85 16.69 4.69
C GLN A 29 5.29 16.78 6.12
N GLU A 30 4.26 16.01 6.45
CA GLU A 30 3.63 16.06 7.78
C GLU A 30 3.88 14.81 8.62
N ASN A 31 4.06 13.64 8.00
CA ASN A 31 4.07 12.38 8.76
C ASN A 31 4.95 11.28 8.14
N GLY A 32 5.73 11.55 7.09
CA GLY A 32 6.70 10.59 6.53
C GLY A 32 6.07 9.33 5.91
N LEU A 33 4.78 9.39 5.62
CA LEU A 33 4.01 8.33 4.96
C LEU A 33 3.92 8.57 3.45
N VAL A 34 3.64 7.50 2.72
CA VAL A 34 3.43 7.48 1.26
C VAL A 34 2.09 6.82 0.94
N SER A 35 1.59 6.94 -0.28
CA SER A 35 0.27 6.42 -0.69
C SER A 35 0.03 4.97 -0.30
N SER A 36 1.06 4.11 -0.40
CA SER A 36 0.95 2.69 -0.01
C SER A 36 0.61 2.50 1.46
N HIS A 37 1.11 3.36 2.37
CA HIS A 37 0.72 3.30 3.78
C HIS A 37 -0.77 3.60 3.97
N GLY A 38 -1.27 4.64 3.31
CA GLY A 38 -2.70 4.98 3.34
C GLY A 38 -3.57 3.84 2.80
N PHE A 39 -3.14 3.20 1.72
CA PHE A 39 -3.86 2.06 1.16
C PHE A 39 -3.87 0.84 2.11
N ILE A 40 -2.78 0.56 2.81
CA ILE A 40 -2.74 -0.50 3.84
C ILE A 40 -3.75 -0.19 4.96
N LEU A 41 -3.77 1.05 5.46
CA LEU A 41 -4.68 1.46 6.54
C LEU A 41 -6.15 1.36 6.10
N PHE A 42 -6.46 1.79 4.86
CA PHE A 42 -7.80 1.62 4.29
C PHE A 42 -8.22 0.15 4.26
N GLN A 43 -7.35 -0.74 3.78
CA GLN A 43 -7.66 -2.17 3.68
C GLN A 43 -7.81 -2.83 5.05
N LEU A 44 -7.04 -2.39 6.06
CA LEU A 44 -7.19 -2.84 7.44
C LEU A 44 -8.46 -2.31 8.09
N ALA A 45 -8.90 -1.09 7.76
CA ALA A 45 -10.18 -0.56 8.23
C ALA A 45 -11.37 -1.38 7.71
N GLU A 46 -11.28 -1.88 6.47
CA GLU A 46 -12.33 -2.70 5.85
C GLU A 46 -12.32 -4.17 6.30
N LYS A 47 -11.15 -4.74 6.60
CA LYS A 47 -10.97 -6.19 6.82
C LYS A 47 -10.57 -6.57 8.26
N GLU A 48 -10.37 -5.60 9.14
CA GLU A 48 -9.87 -5.71 10.52
C GLU A 48 -8.46 -6.28 10.69
N LYS A 49 -8.11 -7.38 9.99
CA LYS A 49 -6.81 -8.06 10.07
C LYS A 49 -6.37 -8.56 8.70
N LEU A 50 -5.06 -8.50 8.45
CA LEU A 50 -4.45 -8.99 7.22
C LEU A 50 -3.10 -9.63 7.54
N THR A 51 -2.75 -10.72 6.84
CA THR A 51 -1.40 -11.29 6.94
C THR A 51 -0.40 -10.45 6.13
N MET A 52 0.89 -10.55 6.44
CA MET A 52 1.94 -9.89 5.63
C MET A 52 1.89 -10.31 4.16
N LYS A 53 1.46 -11.55 3.87
CA LYS A 53 1.29 -12.06 2.51
C LYS A 53 0.13 -11.37 1.79
N ASP A 54 -1.00 -11.21 2.46
CA ASP A 54 -2.17 -10.52 1.90
C ASP A 54 -1.85 -9.06 1.62
N ILE A 55 -1.16 -8.40 2.56
CA ILE A 55 -0.74 -7.01 2.40
C ILE A 55 0.17 -6.88 1.18
N ALA A 56 1.22 -7.69 1.06
CA ALA A 56 2.14 -7.65 -0.07
C ALA A 56 1.43 -7.82 -1.43
N SER A 57 0.47 -8.75 -1.49
CA SER A 57 -0.36 -8.99 -2.67
C SER A 57 -1.24 -7.78 -3.01
N ILE A 58 -1.96 -7.25 -2.02
CA ILE A 58 -2.89 -6.13 -2.17
C ILE A 58 -2.17 -4.87 -2.65
N ILE A 59 -1.02 -4.53 -2.04
CA ILE A 59 -0.27 -3.33 -2.42
C ILE A 59 0.61 -3.54 -3.66
N ASN A 60 0.62 -4.76 -4.21
CA ASN A 60 1.46 -5.18 -5.33
C ASN A 60 2.95 -4.83 -5.13
N ARG A 61 3.52 -5.25 -3.99
CA ARG A 61 4.94 -5.04 -3.65
C ARG A 61 5.58 -6.33 -3.19
N ASP A 62 6.90 -6.40 -3.30
CA ASP A 62 7.67 -7.51 -2.75
C ASP A 62 7.65 -7.52 -1.21
N LYS A 63 8.09 -8.64 -0.64
CA LYS A 63 8.11 -8.86 0.81
C LYS A 63 8.99 -7.83 1.54
N SER A 64 10.15 -7.47 0.98
CA SER A 64 11.08 -6.54 1.65
C SER A 64 10.49 -5.13 1.74
N THR A 65 9.92 -4.65 0.63
CA THR A 65 9.21 -3.37 0.58
C THR A 65 8.01 -3.36 1.52
N THR A 66 7.22 -4.43 1.53
CA THR A 66 6.06 -4.57 2.42
C THR A 66 6.46 -4.50 3.89
N THR A 67 7.53 -5.20 4.29
CA THR A 67 8.07 -5.15 5.67
C THR A 67 8.48 -3.74 6.07
N VAL A 68 9.13 -2.99 5.18
CA VAL A 68 9.54 -1.60 5.47
C VAL A 68 8.33 -0.70 5.69
N LEU A 69 7.28 -0.82 4.87
CA LEU A 69 6.05 -0.04 5.01
C LEU A 69 5.31 -0.36 6.31
N ILE A 70 5.19 -1.64 6.65
CA ILE A 70 4.51 -2.08 7.88
C ILE A 70 5.28 -1.65 9.12
N LYS A 71 6.62 -1.77 9.11
CA LYS A 71 7.46 -1.29 10.21
C LYS A 71 7.20 0.19 10.49
N LYS A 72 7.11 1.04 9.45
CA LYS A 72 6.80 2.47 9.63
C LYS A 72 5.41 2.71 10.24
N LEU A 73 4.41 1.89 9.93
CA LEU A 73 3.09 1.99 10.55
C LEU A 73 3.11 1.55 12.02
N LEU A 74 3.86 0.49 12.34
CA LEU A 74 4.05 0.01 13.70
C LEU A 74 4.78 1.05 14.56
N ASP A 75 5.88 1.61 14.06
CA ASP A 75 6.67 2.64 14.74
C ASP A 75 5.84 3.90 15.04
N LYS A 76 4.78 4.15 14.25
CA LYS A 76 3.83 5.25 14.44
C LYS A 76 2.60 4.89 15.27
N GLY A 77 2.46 3.64 15.70
CA GLY A 77 1.30 3.16 16.46
C GLY A 77 -0.01 3.13 15.66
N LEU A 78 0.07 3.17 14.32
CA LEU A 78 -1.11 3.18 13.43
C LEU A 78 -1.67 1.78 13.17
N VAL A 79 -0.85 0.75 13.39
CA VAL A 79 -1.23 -0.66 13.31
C VAL A 79 -0.61 -1.43 14.46
N LYS A 80 -1.11 -2.64 14.71
CA LYS A 80 -0.52 -3.59 15.66
C LYS A 80 -0.23 -4.89 14.93
N GLN A 81 0.80 -5.58 15.39
CA GLN A 81 1.13 -6.93 14.91
C GLN A 81 0.72 -7.93 15.99
N GLU A 82 0.01 -8.98 15.57
CA GLU A 82 -0.34 -10.12 16.41
C GLU A 82 0.37 -11.37 15.87
N SER A 83 0.96 -12.16 16.75
CA SER A 83 1.50 -13.47 16.39
C SER A 83 0.35 -14.43 16.12
N SER A 84 0.27 -14.96 14.90
CA SER A 84 -0.66 -16.04 14.58
C SER A 84 -0.08 -17.39 15.01
N ILE A 85 -0.92 -18.25 15.57
CA ILE A 85 -0.55 -19.61 15.99
C ILE A 85 -0.17 -20.47 14.76
N ASP A 86 -0.72 -20.13 13.59
CA ASP A 86 -0.51 -20.82 12.31
C ASP A 86 0.74 -20.35 11.54
N ASP A 87 1.34 -19.22 11.91
CA ASP A 87 2.53 -18.69 11.24
C ASP A 87 3.70 -18.71 12.22
N LYS A 88 4.14 -19.94 12.57
CA LYS A 88 5.37 -20.18 13.34
C LYS A 88 6.59 -19.94 12.43
N ARG A 89 6.96 -18.68 12.25
CA ARG A 89 8.26 -18.25 11.72
C ARG A 89 8.82 -17.08 12.49
#